data_AF-A0A7G2MHM4-F1
#
_entry.id   AF-A0A7G2MHM4-F1
#
_cell.length_a   1.000
_cell.length_b   1.000
_cell.length_c   1.000
_cell.angle_alpha   90.00
_cell.angle_beta   90.00
_cell.angle_gamma   90.00
#
_symmetry.space_group_name_H-M   'P 1'
#
loop_
_entity.id
_entity.type
_entity.pdbx_description
1 polymer ?
#
loop_
_entity_poly.entity_id
_entity_poly.type
_entity_poly.pdbx_seq_one_letter_code
_entity_poly.pdbx_strand_id
1 'polypeptide(L)'
;MEINYKTVATTTIPVILKGINVNFSAEYENNIPGIVTFSCDGHFVDENSRRSDYLNFSGSYDCENHSFTAISGGPVSPVFLTLLEQPIMEFYNTIKER
;
A
#
# COMPACT_ATOMS: atom_id res chain seq x y z
N MET A 1 20.09 26.09 -12.36
CA MET A 1 19.14 24.97 -12.52
C MET A 1 19.43 24.01 -11.39
N GLU A 2 18.52 23.90 -10.43
CA GLU A 2 18.57 22.84 -9.42
C GLU A 2 17.86 21.62 -9.99
N ILE A 3 18.50 20.46 -9.89
CA ILE A 3 17.89 19.17 -10.21
C ILE A 3 17.66 18.50 -8.86
N ASN A 4 16.40 18.41 -8.45
CA ASN A 4 16.02 17.66 -7.25
C ASN A 4 15.95 16.18 -7.64
N TYR A 5 16.76 15.36 -6.99
CA TYR A 5 16.76 13.91 -7.20
C TYR A 5 15.77 13.27 -6.22
N LYS A 6 14.75 12.61 -6.75
CA LYS A 6 13.84 11.77 -5.96
C LYS A 6 14.26 10.31 -6.07
N THR A 7 14.37 9.65 -4.92
CA THR A 7 14.47 8.20 -4.82
C THR A 7 13.07 7.60 -4.82
N VAL A 8 12.88 6.52 -5.56
CA VAL A 8 11.62 5.76 -5.59
C VAL A 8 11.91 4.33 -5.17
N ALA A 9 11.25 3.89 -4.09
CA ALA A 9 11.22 2.48 -3.70
C ALA A 9 9.89 1.88 -4.17
N THR A 10 9.92 0.70 -4.80
CA THR A 10 8.73 -0.01 -5.25
C THR A 10 8.86 -1.50 -5.00
N THR A 11 7.76 -2.18 -4.67
CA THR A 11 7.72 -3.65 -4.70
C THR A 11 7.88 -4.16 -6.14
N THR A 12 8.82 -5.07 -6.36
CA THR A 12 9.01 -5.73 -7.68
C THR A 12 8.08 -6.93 -7.88
N ILE A 13 7.63 -7.54 -6.78
CA ILE A 13 6.65 -8.63 -6.76
C ILE A 13 5.48 -8.15 -5.89
N PRO A 14 4.23 -8.21 -6.39
CA PRO A 14 3.08 -7.82 -5.58
C PRO A 14 2.95 -8.69 -4.34
N VAL A 15 2.61 -8.08 -3.21
CA VAL A 15 2.21 -8.81 -2.01
C VAL A 15 0.79 -9.33 -2.23
N ILE A 16 0.57 -10.63 -2.07
CA ILE A 16 -0.75 -11.24 -2.24
C ILE A 16 -1.47 -11.31 -0.90
N LEU A 17 -2.51 -10.50 -0.72
CA LEU A 17 -3.35 -10.47 0.48
C LEU A 17 -4.75 -10.98 0.14
N LYS A 18 -5.09 -12.18 0.64
CA LYS A 18 -6.44 -12.78 0.46
C LYS A 18 -6.94 -12.76 -1.00
N GLY A 19 -6.04 -12.98 -1.96
CA GLY A 19 -6.34 -12.98 -3.40
C GLY A 19 -6.20 -11.62 -4.11
N ILE A 20 -5.84 -10.56 -3.39
CA ILE A 20 -5.55 -9.23 -3.93
C ILE A 20 -4.05 -9.07 -4.14
N ASN A 21 -3.67 -8.62 -5.34
CA ASN A 21 -2.31 -8.16 -5.60
C ASN A 21 -2.15 -6.74 -5.07
N VAL A 22 -1.18 -6.53 -4.19
CA VAL A 22 -0.88 -5.24 -3.61
C VAL A 22 0.52 -4.83 -4.01
N ASN A 23 0.63 -3.67 -4.66
CA ASN A 23 1.92 -3.05 -4.96
C ASN A 23 2.12 -1.85 -4.04
N PHE A 24 3.34 -1.69 -3.53
CA PHE A 24 3.73 -0.54 -2.73
C PHE A 24 4.75 0.30 -3.47
N SER A 25 4.66 1.61 -3.25
CA SER A 25 5.65 2.56 -3.71
C SER A 25 5.85 3.67 -2.68
N ALA A 26 7.04 4.25 -2.66
CA ALA A 26 7.33 5.40 -1.84
C ALA A 26 8.35 6.30 -2.56
N GLU A 27 8.06 7.61 -2.59
CA GLU A 27 8.96 8.62 -3.13
C GLU A 27 9.58 9.43 -2.01
N TYR A 28 10.89 9.64 -2.03
CA TYR A 28 11.61 10.42 -1.04
C TYR A 28 12.90 11.03 -1.59
N GLU A 29 13.26 12.22 -1.12
CA GLU A 29 14.47 12.92 -1.57
C GLU A 29 15.68 12.63 -0.68
N ASN A 30 15.55 12.80 0.65
CA ASN A 30 16.69 12.74 1.58
C ASN A 30 16.43 11.95 2.89
N ASN A 31 15.18 11.86 3.34
CA ASN A 31 14.79 11.12 4.53
C ASN A 31 13.82 10.01 4.16
N ILE A 32 13.77 8.98 4.99
CA ILE A 32 12.83 7.86 4.87
C ILE A 32 11.42 8.38 4.56
N PRO A 33 10.69 7.75 3.62
CA PRO A 33 9.37 8.21 3.20
C PRO A 33 8.33 8.02 4.32
N GLY A 34 7.81 9.10 4.89
CA GLY A 34 6.68 9.03 5.84
C GLY A 34 5.38 8.52 5.20
N ILE A 35 5.29 8.57 3.86
CA ILE A 35 4.12 8.13 3.10
C ILE A 35 4.48 6.96 2.19
N VAL A 36 3.69 5.88 2.29
CA VAL A 36 3.67 4.77 1.32
C VAL A 36 2.40 4.86 0.49
N THR A 37 2.55 4.86 -0.83
CA THR A 37 1.44 4.69 -1.76
C THR A 37 1.25 3.22 -2.08
N PHE A 38 0.00 2.80 -2.27
CA PHE A 38 -0.33 1.43 -2.61
C PHE A 38 -1.37 1.36 -3.72
N SER A 39 -1.33 0.26 -4.48
CA SER A 39 -2.39 -0.12 -5.42
C SER A 39 -2.80 -1.56 -5.19
N CYS A 40 -4.11 -1.78 -5.19
CA CYS A 40 -4.75 -3.06 -4.94
C CYS A 40 -5.57 -3.45 -6.16
N ASP A 41 -5.35 -4.66 -6.66
CA ASP A 41 -6.12 -5.23 -7.76
C ASP A 41 -6.34 -6.73 -7.52
N GLY A 42 -7.59 -7.16 -7.53
CA GLY A 42 -7.93 -8.58 -7.49
C GLY A 42 -9.29 -8.86 -6.90
N HIS A 43 -9.53 -10.15 -6.63
CA HIS A 43 -10.76 -10.60 -6.02
C HIS A 43 -10.53 -10.91 -4.54
N PHE A 44 -11.19 -10.14 -3.67
CA PHE A 44 -11.14 -10.36 -2.24
C PHE A 44 -12.13 -11.45 -1.88
N VAL A 45 -11.61 -12.54 -1.30
CA VAL A 45 -12.42 -13.65 -0.83
C VAL A 45 -12.55 -13.55 0.68
N ASP A 46 -13.74 -13.14 1.14
CA ASP A 46 -14.09 -13.21 2.56
C ASP A 46 -14.45 -14.65 2.91
N GLU A 47 -13.65 -15.25 3.81
CA GLU A 47 -13.80 -16.63 4.27
C GLU A 47 -15.17 -16.90 4.89
N ASN A 48 -15.85 -15.87 5.41
CA ASN A 48 -17.15 -16.02 6.04
C ASN A 48 -18.33 -15.98 5.05
N SER A 49 -18.18 -15.33 3.89
CA SER A 49 -19.33 -15.00 3.05
C SER A 49 -19.40 -15.75 1.72
N ARG A 50 -18.41 -16.58 1.35
CA ARG A 50 -18.28 -17.21 0.00
C ARG A 50 -18.43 -16.20 -1.15
N ARG A 51 -18.40 -14.91 -0.86
CA ARG A 51 -18.48 -13.83 -1.84
C ARG A 51 -17.07 -13.43 -2.22
N SER A 52 -16.93 -13.18 -3.52
CA SER A 52 -15.71 -12.72 -4.16
C SER A 52 -16.01 -11.32 -4.65
N ASP A 53 -15.52 -10.32 -3.94
CA ASP A 53 -15.68 -8.91 -4.32
C ASP A 53 -14.45 -8.46 -5.08
N TYR A 54 -14.64 -7.94 -6.30
CA TYR A 54 -13.54 -7.37 -7.06
C TYR A 54 -13.16 -6.01 -6.47
N LEU A 55 -11.92 -5.89 -6.01
CA LEU A 55 -11.35 -4.67 -5.45
C LEU A 55 -10.31 -4.13 -6.42
N ASN A 56 -10.51 -2.89 -6.85
CA ASN A 56 -9.53 -2.11 -7.60
C ASN A 56 -9.49 -0.72 -7.00
N PHE A 57 -8.53 -0.47 -6.12
CA PHE A 57 -8.38 0.80 -5.45
C PHE A 57 -6.92 1.06 -5.11
N SER A 58 -6.59 2.32 -4.92
CA SER A 58 -5.27 2.77 -4.55
C SER A 58 -5.38 3.78 -3.42
N GLY A 59 -4.28 4.05 -2.76
CA GLY A 59 -4.26 5.02 -1.69
C GLY A 59 -2.88 5.36 -1.20
N SER A 60 -2.85 6.15 -0.15
CA SER A 60 -1.65 6.51 0.57
C SER A 60 -1.85 6.27 2.06
N TYR A 61 -0.80 5.78 2.69
CA TYR A 61 -0.73 5.51 4.10
C TYR A 61 0.41 6.30 4.72
N ASP A 62 0.09 7.01 5.79
CA ASP A 62 1.07 7.69 6.63
C ASP A 62 1.59 6.71 7.67
N CYS A 63 2.84 6.29 7.48
CA CYS A 63 3.52 5.31 8.32
C CYS A 63 3.94 5.86 9.68
N GLU A 64 3.97 7.18 9.85
CA GLU A 64 4.32 7.82 11.13
C GLU A 64 3.08 8.02 11.99
N ASN A 65 1.97 8.45 11.37
CA ASN A 65 0.70 8.70 12.04
C ASN A 65 -0.25 7.50 12.04
N HIS A 66 0.15 6.39 11.41
CA HIS A 66 -0.65 5.17 11.27
C HIS A 66 -2.06 5.44 10.71
N SER A 67 -2.14 6.14 9.57
CA SER A 67 -3.42 6.55 9.01
C SER A 67 -3.48 6.50 7.49
N PHE A 68 -4.63 6.10 6.95
CA PHE A 68 -4.93 6.22 5.52
C PHE A 68 -5.25 7.67 5.19
N THR A 69 -4.38 8.31 4.40
CA THR A 69 -4.49 9.74 4.07
C THR A 69 -5.30 9.98 2.81
N ALA A 70 -5.31 9.02 1.88
CA ALA A 70 -6.15 9.05 0.70
C ALA A 70 -6.51 7.63 0.28
N ILE A 71 -7.74 7.47 -0.21
CA ILE A 71 -8.20 6.25 -0.86
C ILE A 71 -9.01 6.65 -2.09
N SER A 72 -8.74 6.01 -3.21
CA SER A 72 -9.35 6.30 -4.50
C SER A 72 -9.63 5.00 -5.26
N GLY A 73 -10.77 4.93 -5.95
CA GLY A 73 -11.11 3.82 -6.83
C GLY A 73 -12.43 3.15 -6.45
N GLY A 74 -12.48 1.83 -6.62
CA GLY A 74 -13.64 0.98 -6.39
C GLY A 74 -14.02 0.81 -4.92
N PRO A 75 -14.95 -0.12 -4.62
CA PRO A 75 -15.37 -0.38 -3.25
C PRO A 75 -14.16 -0.80 -2.40
N VAL A 76 -14.14 -0.35 -1.15
CA VAL A 76 -13.07 -0.62 -0.19
C VAL A 76 -13.67 -1.38 0.98
N SER A 77 -13.12 -2.54 1.28
CA SER A 77 -13.51 -3.32 2.46
C SER A 77 -12.75 -2.80 3.69
N PRO A 78 -13.43 -2.36 4.76
CA PRO A 78 -12.76 -1.94 6.00
C PRO A 78 -11.89 -3.05 6.61
N VAL A 79 -12.33 -4.31 6.50
CA VAL A 79 -11.57 -5.48 6.95
C VAL A 79 -10.26 -5.60 6.18
N PHE A 80 -10.30 -5.36 4.87
CA PHE A 80 -9.09 -5.43 4.04
C PHE A 80 -8.12 -4.29 4.35
N LEU A 81 -8.59 -3.08 4.65
CA LEU A 81 -7.72 -1.97 5.08
C LEU A 81 -6.94 -2.30 6.34
N THR A 82 -7.56 -2.95 7.33
CA THR A 82 -6.87 -3.42 8.53
C THR A 82 -5.78 -4.45 8.21
N LEU A 83 -6.00 -5.32 7.22
CA LEU A 83 -4.99 -6.29 6.78
C LEU A 83 -3.84 -5.65 5.99
N LEU A 84 -4.06 -4.46 5.40
CA LEU A 84 -3.09 -3.76 4.56
C LEU A 84 -2.01 -3.06 5.39
N GLU A 85 -2.32 -2.65 6.63
CA GLU A 85 -1.39 -1.89 7.47
C GLU A 85 -0.08 -2.65 7.72
N GLN A 86 -0.16 -3.94 8.09
CA GLN A 86 1.03 -4.74 8.37
C GLN A 86 2.03 -4.78 7.18
N PRO A 87 1.63 -5.20 5.96
CA PRO A 87 2.55 -5.24 4.83
C PRO A 87 3.02 -3.86 4.35
N ILE A 88 2.22 -2.80 4.54
CA ILE A 88 2.68 -1.41 4.32
C ILE A 88 3.84 -1.10 5.28
N MET A 89 3.69 -1.41 6.57
CA MET A 89 4.72 -1.14 7.57
C MET A 89 5.97 -2.00 7.38
N GLU A 90 5.84 -3.25 6.94
CA GLU A 90 6.97 -4.11 6.56
C GLU A 90 7.76 -3.54 5.38
N PHE A 91 7.06 -3.06 4.34
CA PHE A 91 7.68 -2.36 3.22
C PHE A 91 8.39 -1.08 3.67
N TYR A 92 7.72 -0.25 4.47
CA TYR A 92 8.28 0.96 5.04
C TYR A 92 9.56 0.69 5.85
N ASN A 93 9.53 -0.29 6.76
CA ASN A 93 10.68 -0.68 7.58
C ASN A 93 11.86 -1.16 6.73
N THR A 94 11.59 -1.90 5.65
CA THR A 94 12.64 -2.34 4.70
C THR A 94 13.32 -1.14 4.03
N ILE A 95 12.60 -0.03 3.81
CA ILE A 95 13.19 1.20 3.28
C ILE A 95 13.99 1.92 4.38
N LYS A 96 13.52 1.92 5.65
CA LYS A 96 14.24 2.55 6.78
C LYS A 96 15.62 1.94 7.04
N GLU A 97 15.74 0.64 6.84
CA GLU A 97 16.94 -0.14 7.13
C GLU A 97 18.00 -0.10 6.01
N ARG A 98 17.70 0.56 4.87
CA ARG A 98 18.62 0.74 3.74
C ARG A 98 19.38 2.06 3.81
#